data_AF-A0A2S2Q9M1-F1
#
_entry.id   AF-A0A2S2Q9M1-F1
#
_cell.length_a   1.000
_cell.length_b   1.000
_cell.length_c   1.000
_cell.angle_alpha   90.00
_cell.angle_beta   90.00
_cell.angle_gamma   90.00
#
_symmetry.space_group_name_H-M   'P 1'
#
loop_
_entity.id
_entity.type
_entity.pdbx_description
1 polymer ?
#
loop_
_entity_poly.entity_id
_entity_poly.type
_entity_poly.pdbx_seq_one_letter_code
_entity_poly.pdbx_strand_id
1 'polypeptide(L)'
;SERDKKQTAIPIAVFGLSIVKYFFSKQYSDKVEGLKLMEGSMKNFMFDGVDARHSPNKMTRAAVQLLHRTLRDKVFAVYNLSAEIIRFLFSEFVPGRVSTGEVSRSIETLLPELLAKAGDTTPRIHNIGMHTILSVAEVPDIRKLNIIPTHLTRLLTGNIHPRLILSRLEMVEQLIISQGVSSDKNSGMTCRTLCEFGMSAIHNPTEAVRKAAERIIIHVYKVNPRFVRKQLPPDDEITRRNIMYRQLMQEFERIDQERMGELDPVGQTKCKLVRSTSENTSTYYNNEIACNSAVNVQSKLSSSTSASVVDVCENGQNNIETMKLNRCTFCKEESNFSEEELNIHYWKYCPLLMRCEHCSEVIEIIGLRHHLLKDCDFKDKYKTCDLCFEVVEIEFLEHHVLRPTCKKRNTTISNVCPLCFEEIGNDQQNWNKHLIGPSACENHPRKNYLKHH
;
A
#
# COMPACT_ATOMS: atom_id res chain seq x y z
N SER A 1 -33.72 -8.66 -37.45
CA SER A 1 -34.95 -9.12 -36.78
C SER A 1 -35.67 -7.94 -36.12
N GLU A 2 -36.96 -8.05 -35.81
CA GLU A 2 -37.71 -7.01 -35.06
C GLU A 2 -37.11 -6.78 -33.66
N ARG A 3 -36.57 -7.84 -33.05
CA ARG A 3 -35.80 -7.77 -31.79
C ARG A 3 -34.56 -6.87 -31.91
N ASP A 4 -33.83 -6.99 -33.03
CA ASP A 4 -32.64 -6.16 -33.30
C ASP A 4 -33.02 -4.68 -33.48
N LYS A 5 -34.15 -4.41 -34.14
CA LYS A 5 -34.67 -3.05 -34.32
C LYS A 5 -35.05 -2.40 -32.98
N LYS A 6 -35.64 -3.16 -32.05
CA LYS A 6 -35.96 -2.67 -30.70
C LYS A 6 -34.69 -2.39 -29.88
N GLN A 7 -33.69 -3.29 -29.95
CA GLN A 7 -32.42 -3.11 -29.22
C GLN A 7 -31.54 -2.00 -29.81
N THR A 8 -31.72 -1.64 -31.08
CA THR A 8 -30.94 -0.59 -31.75
C THR A 8 -31.74 0.67 -32.07
N ALA A 9 -32.88 0.88 -31.42
CA ALA A 9 -33.71 2.06 -31.63
C ALA A 9 -32.93 3.37 -31.40
N ILE A 10 -32.06 3.41 -30.39
CA ILE A 10 -31.22 4.57 -30.08
C ILE A 10 -30.14 4.77 -31.17
N PRO A 11 -29.30 3.77 -31.52
CA PRO A 11 -28.39 3.84 -32.66
C PRO A 11 -29.04 4.27 -33.97
N ILE A 12 -30.22 3.73 -34.29
CA ILE A 12 -30.95 4.06 -35.53
C ILE A 12 -31.39 5.53 -35.49
N ALA A 13 -31.86 6.01 -34.33
CA ALA A 13 -32.27 7.40 -34.19
C ALA A 13 -31.09 8.37 -34.33
N VAL A 14 -29.87 7.98 -33.92
CA VAL A 14 -28.69 8.87 -33.91
C VAL A 14 -27.88 8.80 -35.21
N PHE A 15 -27.48 7.60 -35.63
CA PHE A 15 -26.60 7.39 -36.79
C PHE A 15 -27.37 7.05 -38.07
N GLY A 16 -28.69 6.89 -37.97
CA GLY A 16 -29.53 6.48 -39.08
C GLY A 16 -29.48 4.98 -39.36
N LEU A 17 -30.52 4.49 -40.01
CA LEU A 17 -30.67 3.07 -40.35
C LEU A 17 -29.59 2.58 -41.33
N SER A 18 -29.08 3.46 -42.20
CA SER A 18 -28.03 3.13 -43.18
C SER A 18 -26.75 2.69 -42.47
N ILE A 19 -26.25 3.47 -41.51
CA ILE A 19 -25.04 3.14 -40.74
C ILE A 19 -25.27 1.90 -39.88
N VAL A 20 -26.40 1.82 -39.16
CA VAL A 20 -26.65 0.71 -38.22
C VAL A 20 -26.75 -0.64 -38.94
N LYS A 21 -27.25 -0.69 -40.18
CA LYS A 21 -27.34 -1.94 -40.97
C LYS A 21 -25.98 -2.64 -41.13
N TYR A 22 -24.89 -1.88 -41.27
CA TYR A 22 -23.54 -2.43 -41.40
C TYR A 22 -23.14 -3.31 -40.19
N PHE A 23 -23.53 -2.93 -38.98
CA PHE A 23 -23.24 -3.66 -37.74
C PHE A 23 -23.96 -5.02 -37.62
N PHE A 24 -24.98 -5.24 -38.45
CA PHE A 24 -25.74 -6.50 -38.53
C PHE A 24 -25.40 -7.32 -39.76
N SER A 25 -24.55 -6.83 -40.65
CA SER A 25 -24.08 -7.61 -41.79
C SER A 25 -23.31 -8.85 -41.32
N LYS A 26 -23.36 -9.91 -42.13
CA LYS A 26 -22.53 -11.09 -41.91
C LYS A 26 -21.09 -10.86 -42.33
N GLN A 27 -20.86 -9.95 -43.27
CA GLN A 27 -19.52 -9.62 -43.75
C GLN A 27 -18.82 -8.72 -42.72
N TYR A 28 -17.55 -9.03 -42.42
CA TYR A 28 -16.78 -8.25 -41.45
C TYR A 28 -16.36 -6.89 -42.02
N SER A 29 -16.12 -6.81 -43.33
CA SER A 29 -15.79 -5.58 -44.06
C SER A 29 -16.88 -4.52 -43.87
N ASP A 30 -18.13 -4.92 -44.01
CA ASP A 30 -19.28 -4.06 -43.76
C ASP A 30 -19.25 -3.50 -42.33
N LYS A 31 -18.99 -4.33 -41.33
CA LYS A 31 -18.92 -3.88 -39.93
C LYS A 31 -17.77 -2.89 -39.70
N VAL A 32 -16.62 -3.12 -40.33
CA VAL A 32 -15.47 -2.21 -40.27
C VAL A 32 -15.83 -0.86 -40.89
N GLU A 33 -16.49 -0.84 -42.05
CA GLU A 33 -16.96 0.40 -42.67
C GLU A 33 -18.03 1.08 -41.81
N GLY A 34 -18.96 0.32 -41.21
CA GLY A 34 -19.94 0.86 -40.26
C GLY A 34 -19.29 1.53 -39.05
N LEU A 35 -18.22 0.95 -38.50
CA LEU A 35 -17.43 1.52 -37.41
C LEU A 35 -16.75 2.83 -37.81
N LYS A 36 -16.12 2.88 -39.00
CA LYS A 36 -15.50 4.11 -39.53
C LYS A 36 -16.52 5.21 -39.78
N LEU A 37 -17.68 4.88 -40.36
CA LEU A 37 -18.77 5.84 -40.60
C LEU A 37 -19.34 6.40 -39.29
N MET A 38 -19.49 5.54 -38.28
CA MET A 38 -19.90 5.96 -36.94
C MET A 38 -18.88 6.91 -36.32
N GLU A 39 -17.59 6.55 -36.36
CA GLU A 39 -16.49 7.40 -35.86
C GLU A 39 -16.45 8.76 -36.59
N GLY A 40 -16.54 8.76 -37.92
CA GLY A 40 -16.58 9.98 -38.72
C GLY A 40 -17.78 10.87 -38.36
N SER A 41 -18.96 10.28 -38.16
CA SER A 41 -20.14 11.01 -37.67
C SER A 41 -19.92 11.65 -36.31
N MET A 42 -19.16 11.00 -35.42
CA MET A 42 -18.82 11.55 -34.10
C MET A 42 -17.77 12.66 -34.20
N LYS A 43 -16.77 12.51 -35.06
CA LYS A 43 -15.77 13.56 -35.32
C LYS A 43 -16.41 14.81 -35.91
N ASN A 44 -17.28 14.67 -36.92
CA ASN A 44 -17.98 15.81 -37.52
C ASN A 44 -18.82 16.58 -36.48
N PHE A 45 -19.51 15.86 -35.59
CA PHE A 45 -20.23 16.47 -34.48
C PHE A 45 -19.35 17.33 -33.56
N MET A 46 -18.08 16.94 -33.35
CA MET A 46 -17.14 17.70 -32.51
C MET A 46 -16.75 19.05 -33.13
N PHE A 47 -16.74 19.16 -34.46
CA PHE A 47 -16.33 20.36 -35.20
C PHE A 47 -17.50 21.28 -35.56
N ASP A 48 -18.64 20.71 -35.98
CA ASP A 48 -19.70 21.50 -36.61
C ASP A 48 -20.55 22.30 -35.62
N GLY A 49 -20.54 21.96 -34.33
CA GLY A 49 -20.98 22.79 -33.17
C GLY A 49 -22.41 23.37 -33.14
N VAL A 50 -23.15 23.42 -34.24
CA VAL A 50 -24.23 24.41 -34.43
C VAL A 50 -25.54 23.79 -34.93
N ASP A 51 -25.54 22.57 -35.50
CA ASP A 51 -26.77 21.88 -35.97
C ASP A 51 -26.94 20.45 -35.38
N ALA A 52 -26.60 20.31 -34.09
CA ALA A 52 -26.67 19.04 -33.38
C ALA A 52 -28.12 18.52 -33.21
N ARG A 53 -28.58 17.65 -34.12
CA ARG A 53 -29.87 16.95 -34.00
C ARG A 53 -29.99 16.13 -32.70
N HIS A 54 -28.87 15.77 -32.06
CA HIS A 54 -28.82 14.92 -30.88
C HIS A 54 -27.79 15.41 -29.85
N SER A 55 -28.11 15.26 -28.56
CA SER A 55 -27.19 15.57 -27.46
C SER A 55 -25.96 14.66 -27.45
N PRO A 56 -24.79 15.11 -26.94
CA PRO A 56 -23.60 14.28 -26.77
C PRO A 56 -23.86 13.00 -25.97
N ASN A 57 -24.66 13.07 -24.90
CA ASN A 57 -25.05 11.90 -24.10
C ASN A 57 -25.75 10.82 -24.94
N LYS A 58 -26.70 11.24 -25.79
CA LYS A 58 -27.44 10.31 -26.67
C LYS A 58 -26.53 9.71 -27.73
N MET A 59 -25.58 10.48 -28.24
CA MET A 59 -24.55 9.98 -29.17
C MET A 59 -23.63 8.95 -28.54
N THR A 60 -23.09 9.24 -27.36
CA THR A 60 -22.27 8.28 -26.60
C THR A 60 -23.04 7.00 -26.33
N ARG A 61 -24.31 7.11 -25.88
CA ARG A 61 -25.15 5.94 -25.64
C ARG A 61 -25.35 5.08 -26.88
N ALA A 62 -25.62 5.72 -28.02
CA ALA A 62 -25.76 5.03 -29.31
C ALA A 62 -24.45 4.32 -29.70
N ALA A 63 -23.31 5.02 -29.59
CA ALA A 63 -22.01 4.47 -29.93
C ALA A 63 -21.64 3.28 -29.04
N VAL A 64 -21.86 3.40 -27.72
CA VAL A 64 -21.60 2.33 -26.74
C VAL A 64 -22.40 1.08 -27.04
N GLN A 65 -23.68 1.19 -27.45
CA GLN A 65 -24.49 0.02 -27.81
C GLN A 65 -23.91 -0.73 -29.02
N LEU A 66 -23.43 0.01 -30.02
CA LEU A 66 -22.81 -0.57 -31.21
C LEU A 66 -21.43 -1.16 -30.88
N LEU A 67 -20.60 -0.47 -30.09
CA LEU A 67 -19.30 -0.93 -29.64
C LEU A 67 -19.39 -2.18 -28.75
N HIS A 68 -20.37 -2.24 -27.84
CA HIS A 68 -20.65 -3.42 -27.03
C HIS A 68 -21.01 -4.65 -27.90
N ARG A 69 -21.56 -4.44 -29.10
CA ARG A 69 -21.78 -5.52 -30.06
C ARG A 69 -20.48 -5.91 -30.78
N THR A 70 -19.73 -4.94 -31.30
CA THR A 70 -18.54 -5.20 -32.13
C THR A 70 -17.32 -5.66 -31.35
N LEU A 71 -17.22 -5.31 -30.06
CA LEU A 71 -16.21 -5.87 -29.15
C LEU A 71 -16.32 -7.40 -29.03
N ARG A 72 -17.53 -7.95 -29.12
CA ARG A 72 -17.78 -9.40 -29.08
C ARG A 72 -17.65 -10.07 -30.44
N ASP A 73 -17.24 -9.34 -31.48
CA ASP A 73 -17.02 -9.95 -32.77
C ASP A 73 -15.86 -10.95 -32.71
N LYS A 74 -15.97 -12.01 -33.53
CA LYS A 74 -14.94 -13.05 -33.64
C LYS A 74 -13.79 -12.61 -34.53
N VAL A 75 -14.04 -11.67 -35.45
CA VAL A 75 -13.05 -11.20 -36.41
C VAL A 75 -12.18 -10.13 -35.77
N PHE A 76 -10.87 -10.39 -35.74
CA PHE A 76 -9.87 -9.51 -35.13
C PHE A 76 -9.95 -8.06 -35.64
N ALA A 77 -10.11 -7.84 -36.94
CA ALA A 77 -10.17 -6.50 -37.53
C ALA A 77 -11.32 -5.64 -36.95
N VAL A 78 -12.48 -6.25 -36.72
CA VAL A 78 -13.64 -5.57 -36.13
C VAL A 78 -13.37 -5.22 -34.66
N TYR A 79 -12.81 -6.17 -33.90
CA TYR A 79 -12.42 -5.95 -32.52
C TYR A 79 -11.36 -4.84 -32.38
N ASN A 80 -10.29 -4.89 -33.17
CA ASN A 80 -9.21 -3.91 -33.15
C ASN A 80 -9.73 -2.49 -33.38
N LEU A 81 -10.54 -2.30 -34.42
CA LEU A 81 -11.14 -1.00 -34.72
C LEU A 81 -12.12 -0.56 -33.62
N SER A 82 -12.88 -1.50 -33.03
CA SER A 82 -13.77 -1.17 -31.91
C SER A 82 -12.98 -0.67 -30.69
N ALA A 83 -11.87 -1.32 -30.36
CA ALA A 83 -11.00 -0.92 -29.26
C ALA A 83 -10.35 0.46 -29.50
N GLU A 84 -9.96 0.75 -30.73
CA GLU A 84 -9.48 2.08 -31.14
C GLU A 84 -10.55 3.17 -30.98
N ILE A 85 -11.76 2.91 -31.46
CA ILE A 85 -12.88 3.86 -31.33
C ILE A 85 -13.28 4.05 -29.85
N ILE A 86 -13.16 3.04 -29.00
CA ILE A 86 -13.38 3.18 -27.55
C ILE A 86 -12.37 4.14 -26.93
N ARG A 87 -11.09 4.05 -27.32
CA ARG A 87 -10.08 5.01 -26.84
C ARG A 87 -10.45 6.41 -27.28
N PHE A 88 -10.68 6.63 -28.58
CA PHE A 88 -11.15 7.91 -29.14
C PHE A 88 -12.39 8.46 -28.40
N LEU A 89 -13.39 7.60 -28.16
CA LEU A 89 -14.63 7.98 -27.49
C LEU A 89 -14.35 8.59 -26.11
N PHE A 90 -13.49 7.94 -25.32
CA PHE A 90 -13.22 8.36 -23.94
C PHE A 90 -12.12 9.43 -23.82
N SER A 91 -11.14 9.46 -24.72
CA SER A 91 -10.03 10.42 -24.68
C SER A 91 -10.34 11.75 -25.37
N GLU A 92 -11.17 11.75 -26.42
CA GLU A 92 -11.40 12.92 -27.28
C GLU A 92 -12.86 13.39 -27.28
N PHE A 93 -13.81 12.46 -27.43
CA PHE A 93 -15.23 12.84 -27.58
C PHE A 93 -15.90 13.17 -26.23
N VAL A 94 -15.71 12.33 -25.22
CA VAL A 94 -16.36 12.44 -23.90
C VAL A 94 -15.95 13.70 -23.11
N PRO A 95 -14.65 14.05 -23.00
CA PRO A 95 -14.20 15.13 -22.13
C PRO A 95 -14.88 16.46 -22.47
N GLY A 96 -15.44 17.11 -21.44
CA GLY A 96 -16.14 18.40 -21.55
C GLY A 96 -17.49 18.38 -22.28
N ARG A 97 -17.96 17.22 -22.79
CA ARG A 97 -19.21 17.13 -23.58
C ARG A 97 -20.27 16.21 -22.98
N VAL A 98 -19.86 15.14 -22.31
CA VAL A 98 -20.76 14.07 -21.84
C VAL A 98 -20.89 14.13 -20.32
N SER A 99 -22.09 13.89 -19.80
CA SER A 99 -22.33 13.92 -18.34
C SER A 99 -21.67 12.74 -17.63
N THR A 100 -21.21 12.97 -16.41
CA THR A 100 -20.54 11.94 -15.57
C THR A 100 -21.38 10.68 -15.41
N GLY A 101 -22.70 10.81 -15.24
CA GLY A 101 -23.61 9.68 -15.13
C GLY A 101 -23.74 8.85 -16.42
N GLU A 102 -23.60 9.47 -17.60
CA GLU A 102 -23.55 8.73 -18.87
C GLU A 102 -22.20 8.05 -19.06
N VAL A 103 -21.10 8.71 -18.69
CA VAL A 103 -19.75 8.13 -18.73
C VAL A 103 -19.67 6.88 -17.85
N SER A 104 -20.20 6.94 -16.61
CA SER A 104 -20.26 5.79 -15.68
C SER A 104 -20.94 4.58 -16.32
N ARG A 105 -22.17 4.77 -16.83
CA ARG A 105 -22.94 3.69 -17.47
C ARG A 105 -22.26 3.15 -18.73
N SER A 106 -21.56 4.02 -19.47
CA SER A 106 -20.81 3.63 -20.66
C SER A 106 -19.64 2.70 -20.32
N ILE A 107 -18.88 3.04 -19.27
CA ILE A 107 -17.76 2.22 -18.79
C ILE A 107 -18.28 0.90 -18.23
N GLU A 108 -19.32 0.91 -17.39
CA GLU A 108 -19.91 -0.31 -16.82
C GLU A 108 -20.41 -1.29 -17.90
N THR A 109 -20.84 -0.77 -19.06
CA THR A 109 -21.29 -1.59 -20.19
C THR A 109 -20.11 -2.20 -20.97
N LEU A 110 -19.03 -1.46 -21.19
CA LEU A 110 -17.91 -1.88 -22.06
C LEU A 110 -16.80 -2.63 -21.29
N LEU A 111 -16.57 -2.28 -20.03
CA LEU A 111 -15.47 -2.80 -19.22
C LEU A 111 -15.51 -4.33 -19.04
N PRO A 112 -16.67 -4.98 -18.78
CA PRO A 112 -16.72 -6.44 -18.67
C PRO A 112 -16.27 -7.16 -19.95
N GLU A 113 -16.66 -6.63 -21.12
CA GLU A 113 -16.28 -7.20 -22.43
C GLU A 113 -14.79 -7.00 -22.72
N LEU A 114 -14.24 -5.83 -22.38
CA LEU A 114 -12.80 -5.58 -22.49
C LEU A 114 -11.99 -6.47 -21.54
N LEU A 115 -12.47 -6.71 -20.31
CA LEU A 115 -11.83 -7.62 -19.36
C LEU A 115 -11.85 -9.06 -19.85
N ALA A 116 -12.95 -9.50 -20.47
CA ALA A 116 -13.01 -10.81 -21.10
C ALA A 116 -11.94 -10.96 -22.21
N LYS A 117 -11.74 -9.90 -23.01
CA LYS A 117 -10.70 -9.87 -24.06
C LYS A 117 -9.28 -9.75 -23.51
N ALA A 118 -9.09 -9.08 -22.38
CA ALA A 118 -7.83 -9.12 -21.64
C ALA A 118 -7.51 -10.53 -21.14
N GLY A 119 -8.50 -11.41 -20.94
CA GLY A 119 -8.28 -12.83 -20.61
C GLY A 119 -8.04 -13.75 -21.81
N ASP A 120 -7.98 -13.24 -23.04
CA ASP A 120 -7.95 -14.06 -24.27
C ASP A 120 -6.64 -14.86 -24.43
N THR A 121 -6.71 -16.01 -25.08
CA THR A 121 -5.54 -16.86 -25.34
C THR A 121 -4.60 -16.24 -26.37
N THR A 122 -5.13 -15.43 -27.29
CA THR A 122 -4.39 -14.76 -28.35
C THR A 122 -3.66 -13.53 -27.79
N PRO A 123 -2.31 -13.49 -27.77
CA PRO A 123 -1.56 -12.39 -27.14
C PRO A 123 -1.91 -11.02 -27.70
N ARG A 124 -2.14 -10.91 -29.02
CA ARG A 124 -2.51 -9.65 -29.66
C ARG A 124 -3.86 -9.11 -29.17
N ILE A 125 -4.86 -9.98 -28.99
CA ILE A 125 -6.19 -9.59 -28.49
C ILE A 125 -6.10 -9.16 -27.02
N HIS A 126 -5.38 -9.95 -26.23
CA HIS A 126 -5.08 -9.70 -24.83
C HIS A 126 -4.39 -8.33 -24.63
N ASN A 127 -3.29 -8.06 -25.35
CA ASN A 127 -2.54 -6.81 -25.25
C ASN A 127 -3.40 -5.59 -25.61
N ILE A 128 -4.21 -5.68 -26.67
CA ILE A 128 -5.12 -4.59 -27.07
C ILE A 128 -6.18 -4.36 -25.98
N GLY A 129 -6.69 -5.43 -25.36
CA GLY A 129 -7.67 -5.34 -24.28
C GLY A 129 -7.11 -4.59 -23.08
N MET A 130 -5.93 -5.01 -22.59
CA MET A 130 -5.24 -4.34 -21.49
C MET A 130 -4.89 -2.89 -21.82
N HIS A 131 -4.29 -2.64 -22.98
CA HIS A 131 -3.92 -1.30 -23.42
C HIS A 131 -5.13 -0.37 -23.48
N THR A 132 -6.27 -0.86 -23.99
CA THR A 132 -7.51 -0.08 -24.07
C THR A 132 -8.04 0.26 -22.68
N ILE A 133 -8.07 -0.70 -21.75
CA ILE A 133 -8.52 -0.46 -20.37
C ILE A 133 -7.62 0.58 -19.68
N LEU A 134 -6.31 0.43 -19.78
CA LEU A 134 -5.34 1.35 -19.16
C LEU A 134 -5.42 2.75 -19.78
N SER A 135 -5.51 2.86 -21.11
CA SER A 135 -5.69 4.15 -21.80
C SER A 135 -6.94 4.89 -21.32
N VAL A 136 -8.05 4.17 -21.14
CA VAL A 136 -9.31 4.75 -20.64
C VAL A 136 -9.20 5.13 -19.16
N ALA A 137 -8.47 4.35 -18.35
CA ALA A 137 -8.23 4.64 -16.94
C ALA A 137 -7.33 5.87 -16.70
N GLU A 138 -6.49 6.23 -17.66
CA GLU A 138 -5.63 7.40 -17.57
C GLU A 138 -6.38 8.73 -17.73
N VAL A 139 -7.53 8.74 -18.43
CA VAL A 139 -8.33 9.93 -18.69
C VAL A 139 -8.78 10.58 -17.37
N PRO A 140 -8.50 11.89 -17.12
CA PRO A 140 -8.77 12.54 -15.82
C PRO A 140 -10.23 12.49 -15.36
N ASP A 141 -11.17 12.69 -16.28
CA ASP A 141 -12.60 12.66 -15.96
C ASP A 141 -13.08 11.27 -15.55
N ILE A 142 -12.45 10.23 -16.10
CA ILE A 142 -12.76 8.83 -15.81
C ILE A 142 -12.08 8.39 -14.52
N ARG A 143 -10.83 8.84 -14.29
CA ARG A 143 -10.06 8.55 -13.09
C ARG A 143 -10.83 8.94 -11.82
N LYS A 144 -11.49 10.10 -11.83
CA LYS A 144 -12.31 10.59 -10.70
C LYS A 144 -13.51 9.69 -10.38
N LEU A 145 -13.99 8.88 -11.32
CA LEU A 145 -15.12 7.97 -11.11
C LEU A 145 -14.72 6.70 -10.37
N ASN A 146 -13.43 6.35 -10.35
CA ASN A 146 -12.90 5.16 -9.66
C ASN A 146 -13.55 3.81 -10.05
N ILE A 147 -14.25 3.75 -11.19
CA ILE A 147 -14.94 2.52 -11.65
C ILE A 147 -13.92 1.45 -12.05
N ILE A 148 -12.97 1.80 -12.93
CA ILE A 148 -12.00 0.83 -13.47
C ILE A 148 -11.14 0.22 -12.36
N PRO A 149 -10.49 1.00 -11.47
CA PRO A 149 -9.69 0.42 -10.42
C PRO A 149 -10.53 -0.46 -9.47
N THR A 150 -11.73 -0.04 -9.08
CA THR A 150 -12.64 -0.83 -8.23
C THR A 150 -13.01 -2.18 -8.86
N HIS A 151 -13.25 -2.22 -10.17
CA HIS A 151 -13.50 -3.47 -10.88
C HIS A 151 -12.25 -4.36 -10.95
N LEU A 152 -11.07 -3.77 -11.16
CA LEU A 152 -9.82 -4.50 -11.28
C LEU A 152 -9.36 -5.10 -9.95
N THR A 153 -9.56 -4.41 -8.83
CA THR A 153 -9.10 -4.82 -7.49
C THR A 153 -10.12 -5.65 -6.70
N ARG A 154 -11.26 -6.00 -7.30
CA ARG A 154 -12.22 -6.95 -6.69
C ARG A 154 -11.54 -8.26 -6.32
N LEU A 155 -11.75 -8.74 -5.09
CA LEU A 155 -11.12 -9.98 -4.61
C LEU A 155 -11.35 -11.17 -5.56
N LEU A 156 -10.32 -11.99 -5.70
CA LEU A 156 -10.30 -13.15 -6.57
C LEU A 156 -11.07 -14.32 -5.93
N THR A 157 -12.39 -14.21 -5.88
CA THR A 157 -13.27 -15.26 -5.33
C THR A 157 -13.74 -16.20 -6.44
N GLY A 158 -13.61 -17.52 -6.23
CA GLY A 158 -14.12 -18.54 -7.15
C GLY A 158 -13.09 -19.03 -8.19
N ASN A 159 -13.55 -19.84 -9.15
CA ASN A 159 -12.71 -20.46 -10.16
C ASN A 159 -12.46 -19.53 -11.36
N ILE A 160 -11.64 -18.50 -11.16
CA ILE A 160 -11.23 -17.56 -12.22
C ILE A 160 -10.02 -18.14 -12.96
N HIS A 161 -10.04 -18.09 -14.29
CA HIS A 161 -8.93 -18.60 -15.10
C HIS A 161 -7.62 -17.83 -14.80
N PRO A 162 -6.46 -18.52 -14.56
CA PRO A 162 -5.22 -17.88 -14.14
C PRO A 162 -4.72 -16.76 -15.05
N ARG A 163 -4.95 -16.87 -16.35
CA ARG A 163 -4.60 -15.80 -17.31
C ARG A 163 -5.33 -14.49 -17.02
N LEU A 164 -6.63 -14.55 -16.76
CA LEU A 164 -7.41 -13.35 -16.45
C LEU A 164 -6.98 -12.75 -15.11
N ILE A 165 -6.62 -13.61 -14.14
CA ILE A 165 -6.03 -13.16 -12.87
C ILE A 165 -4.74 -12.38 -13.14
N LEU A 166 -3.82 -12.96 -13.93
CA LEU A 166 -2.56 -12.32 -14.28
C LEU A 166 -2.78 -10.95 -14.95
N SER A 167 -3.65 -10.88 -15.95
CA SER A 167 -3.95 -9.61 -16.64
C SER A 167 -4.50 -8.55 -15.70
N ARG A 168 -5.33 -8.95 -14.71
CA ARG A 168 -5.84 -8.02 -13.69
C ARG A 168 -4.73 -7.54 -12.76
N LEU A 169 -3.86 -8.43 -12.29
CA LEU A 169 -2.73 -8.07 -11.43
C LEU A 169 -1.78 -7.11 -12.16
N GLU A 170 -1.43 -7.40 -13.41
CA GLU A 170 -0.56 -6.55 -14.23
C GLU A 170 -1.19 -5.18 -14.49
N MET A 171 -2.49 -5.11 -14.81
CA MET A 171 -3.18 -3.81 -14.93
C MET A 171 -3.18 -3.04 -13.61
N VAL A 172 -3.45 -3.70 -12.48
CA VAL A 172 -3.41 -3.05 -11.16
C VAL A 172 -2.01 -2.54 -10.84
N GLU A 173 -0.97 -3.31 -11.11
CA GLU A 173 0.43 -2.88 -10.96
C GLU A 173 0.71 -1.60 -11.79
N GLN A 174 0.29 -1.55 -13.05
CA GLN A 174 0.43 -0.35 -13.88
C GLN A 174 -0.35 0.85 -13.33
N LEU A 175 -1.55 0.62 -12.77
CA LEU A 175 -2.32 1.68 -12.10
C LEU A 175 -1.63 2.19 -10.84
N ILE A 176 -0.98 1.32 -10.06
CA ILE A 176 -0.20 1.74 -8.88
C ILE A 176 0.99 2.60 -9.32
N ILE A 177 1.70 2.22 -10.38
CA ILE A 177 2.85 2.97 -10.89
C ILE A 177 2.43 4.34 -11.45
N SER A 178 1.32 4.40 -12.20
CA SER A 178 0.88 5.63 -12.88
C SER A 178 0.03 6.57 -12.01
N GLN A 179 -0.76 6.04 -11.08
CA GLN A 179 -1.72 6.81 -10.27
C GLN A 179 -1.39 6.83 -8.77
N GLY A 180 -0.51 5.94 -8.31
CA GLY A 180 -0.17 5.79 -6.90
C GLY A 180 -1.22 5.05 -6.08
N VAL A 181 -0.96 4.95 -4.77
CA VAL A 181 -1.88 4.38 -3.78
C VAL A 181 -2.72 5.51 -3.21
N SER A 182 -4.05 5.38 -3.31
CA SER A 182 -4.99 6.42 -2.90
C SER A 182 -5.43 6.25 -1.44
N SER A 183 -5.76 7.37 -0.77
CA SER A 183 -6.36 7.37 0.57
C SER A 183 -7.89 7.29 0.54
N ASP A 184 -8.53 7.45 -0.62
CA ASP A 184 -9.98 7.41 -0.75
C ASP A 184 -10.51 5.97 -0.69
N LYS A 185 -11.43 5.71 0.25
CA LYS A 185 -12.04 4.39 0.48
C LYS A 185 -12.75 3.84 -0.76
N ASN A 186 -13.30 4.71 -1.60
CA ASN A 186 -14.07 4.30 -2.79
C ASN A 186 -13.21 4.25 -4.05
N SER A 187 -11.90 4.51 -3.96
CA SER A 187 -11.01 4.51 -5.11
C SER A 187 -10.73 3.13 -5.69
N GLY A 188 -10.90 2.08 -4.88
CA GLY A 188 -10.41 0.73 -5.20
C GLY A 188 -8.88 0.60 -5.16
N MET A 189 -8.14 1.69 -4.90
CA MET A 189 -6.68 1.77 -4.91
C MET A 189 -6.09 2.06 -3.52
N THR A 190 -6.81 1.70 -2.46
CA THR A 190 -6.32 1.88 -1.09
C THR A 190 -5.27 0.86 -0.72
N CYS A 191 -4.38 1.19 0.23
CA CYS A 191 -3.41 0.23 0.78
C CYS A 191 -4.08 -1.08 1.20
N ARG A 192 -5.26 -0.98 1.83
CA ARG A 192 -6.05 -2.14 2.27
C ARG A 192 -6.50 -2.99 1.09
N THR A 193 -7.22 -2.40 0.15
CA THR A 193 -7.78 -3.13 -1.00
C THR A 193 -6.68 -3.77 -1.83
N LEU A 194 -5.59 -3.06 -2.10
CA LEU A 194 -4.46 -3.56 -2.87
C LEU A 194 -3.71 -4.70 -2.15
N CYS A 195 -3.52 -4.58 -0.83
CA CYS A 195 -2.91 -5.63 -0.03
C CYS A 195 -3.79 -6.89 0.01
N GLU A 196 -5.08 -6.75 0.30
CA GLU A 196 -6.04 -7.87 0.32
C GLU A 196 -6.14 -8.53 -1.07
N PHE A 197 -6.14 -7.73 -2.14
CA PHE A 197 -6.15 -8.21 -3.51
C PHE A 197 -4.88 -9.00 -3.87
N GLY A 198 -3.69 -8.48 -3.57
CA GLY A 198 -2.43 -9.20 -3.76
C GLY A 198 -2.38 -10.50 -2.95
N MET A 199 -2.80 -10.45 -1.68
CA MET A 199 -2.87 -11.62 -0.81
C MET A 199 -3.81 -12.71 -1.34
N SER A 200 -4.89 -12.34 -2.02
CA SER A 200 -5.79 -13.31 -2.65
C SER A 200 -5.13 -14.11 -3.79
N ALA A 201 -4.01 -13.63 -4.36
CA ALA A 201 -3.30 -14.26 -5.48
C ALA A 201 -1.97 -14.94 -5.08
N ILE A 202 -1.46 -14.72 -3.86
CA ILE A 202 -0.12 -15.19 -3.47
C ILE A 202 0.00 -16.72 -3.39
N HIS A 203 -1.12 -17.41 -3.15
CA HIS A 203 -1.20 -18.88 -3.09
C HIS A 203 -1.69 -19.50 -4.42
N ASN A 204 -1.74 -18.72 -5.51
CA ASN A 204 -2.19 -19.25 -6.80
C ASN A 204 -1.21 -20.33 -7.32
N PRO A 205 -1.69 -21.43 -7.93
CA PRO A 205 -0.82 -22.47 -8.47
C PRO A 205 0.11 -21.97 -9.60
N THR A 206 -0.29 -20.94 -10.34
CA THR A 206 0.52 -20.37 -11.43
C THR A 206 1.59 -19.41 -10.89
N GLU A 207 2.86 -19.67 -11.21
CA GLU A 207 4.00 -18.86 -10.75
C GLU A 207 3.92 -17.40 -11.18
N ALA A 208 3.60 -17.13 -12.46
CA ALA A 208 3.47 -15.78 -12.98
C ALA A 208 2.43 -14.94 -12.19
N VAL A 209 1.33 -15.58 -11.77
CA VAL A 209 0.30 -14.95 -10.93
C VAL A 209 0.85 -14.62 -9.55
N ARG A 210 1.55 -15.56 -8.90
CA ARG A 210 2.18 -15.32 -7.59
C ARG A 210 3.20 -14.18 -7.65
N LYS A 211 4.05 -14.16 -8.68
CA LYS A 211 5.05 -13.10 -8.87
C LYS A 211 4.41 -11.74 -9.13
N ALA A 212 3.32 -11.67 -9.89
CA ALA A 212 2.58 -10.42 -10.07
C ALA A 212 1.91 -9.94 -8.76
N ALA A 213 1.37 -10.86 -7.97
CA ALA A 213 0.81 -10.56 -6.66
C ALA A 213 1.87 -10.02 -5.67
N GLU A 214 3.04 -10.65 -5.65
CA GLU A 214 4.20 -10.24 -4.86
C GLU A 214 4.62 -8.79 -5.19
N ARG A 215 4.72 -8.45 -6.49
CA ARG A 215 5.04 -7.07 -6.92
C ARG A 215 4.03 -6.04 -6.41
N ILE A 216 2.72 -6.34 -6.47
CA ILE A 216 1.69 -5.45 -5.92
C ILE A 216 1.89 -5.24 -4.42
N ILE A 217 2.10 -6.32 -3.66
CA ILE A 217 2.31 -6.22 -2.20
C ILE A 217 3.58 -5.41 -1.91
N ILE A 218 4.65 -5.61 -2.67
CA ILE A 218 5.88 -4.83 -2.57
C ILE A 218 5.63 -3.33 -2.84
N HIS A 219 4.84 -2.99 -3.87
CA HIS A 219 4.48 -1.59 -4.12
C HIS A 219 3.69 -0.98 -2.96
N VAL A 220 2.74 -1.72 -2.37
CA VAL A 220 1.99 -1.26 -1.20
C VAL A 220 2.91 -1.15 0.03
N TYR A 221 3.84 -2.08 0.20
CA TYR A 221 4.83 -2.06 1.28
C TYR A 221 5.73 -0.82 1.19
N LYS A 222 6.14 -0.44 -0.03
CA LYS A 222 6.88 0.81 -0.26
C LYS A 222 6.09 2.04 0.17
N VAL A 223 4.75 2.04 0.10
CA VAL A 223 3.96 3.18 0.57
C VAL A 223 3.70 3.10 2.08
N ASN A 224 3.32 1.94 2.60
CA ASN A 224 2.99 1.77 4.01
C ASN A 224 3.48 0.40 4.55
N PRO A 225 4.75 0.30 4.99
CA PRO A 225 5.33 -0.93 5.52
C PRO A 225 4.59 -1.46 6.75
N ARG A 226 4.17 -0.54 7.64
CA ARG A 226 3.52 -0.86 8.92
C ARG A 226 2.19 -1.57 8.69
N PHE A 227 1.39 -1.08 7.74
CA PHE A 227 0.10 -1.68 7.42
C PHE A 227 0.25 -3.08 6.82
N VAL A 228 1.16 -3.25 5.85
CA VAL A 228 1.36 -4.55 5.18
C VAL A 228 1.82 -5.61 6.19
N ARG A 229 2.73 -5.27 7.11
CA ARG A 229 3.15 -6.17 8.20
C ARG A 229 2.01 -6.60 9.12
N LYS A 230 1.04 -5.72 9.40
CA LYS A 230 -0.14 -6.05 10.20
C LYS A 230 -1.12 -6.98 9.48
N GLN A 231 -1.14 -6.97 8.15
CA GLN A 231 -2.03 -7.80 7.34
C GLN A 231 -1.45 -9.18 7.01
N LEU A 232 -0.13 -9.32 7.09
CA LEU A 232 0.56 -10.58 6.85
C LEU A 232 0.61 -11.45 8.13
N PRO A 233 0.74 -12.78 7.98
CA PRO A 233 1.06 -13.64 9.11
C PRO A 233 2.35 -13.17 9.81
N PRO A 234 2.49 -13.41 11.13
CA PRO A 234 3.69 -13.03 11.87
C PRO A 234 4.93 -13.67 11.23
N ASP A 235 6.06 -12.98 11.31
CA ASP A 235 7.31 -13.44 10.73
C ASP A 235 8.02 -14.44 11.66
N ASP A 236 7.40 -15.61 11.82
CA ASP A 236 7.89 -16.71 12.63
C ASP A 236 8.46 -17.86 11.77
N GLU A 237 9.18 -18.80 12.39
CA GLU A 237 9.77 -19.93 11.67
C GLU A 237 8.72 -20.74 10.88
N ILE A 238 7.48 -20.82 11.38
CA ILE A 238 6.40 -21.57 10.74
C ILE A 238 5.96 -20.88 9.45
N THR A 239 5.75 -19.56 9.47
CA THR A 239 5.42 -18.78 8.28
C THR A 239 6.56 -18.81 7.26
N ARG A 240 7.81 -18.75 7.72
CA ARG A 240 9.01 -18.86 6.87
C ARG A 240 9.21 -20.24 6.26
N ARG A 241 8.54 -21.30 6.72
CA ARG A 241 8.53 -22.61 6.02
C ARG A 241 7.82 -22.52 4.66
N ASN A 242 6.86 -21.61 4.50
CA ASN A 242 6.24 -21.35 3.21
C ASN A 242 7.19 -20.50 2.35
N ILE A 243 7.62 -21.06 1.21
CA ILE A 243 8.55 -20.42 0.27
C ILE A 243 8.05 -19.04 -0.18
N MET A 244 6.74 -18.88 -0.37
CA MET A 244 6.17 -17.62 -0.86
C MET A 244 6.29 -16.49 0.16
N TYR A 245 6.00 -16.77 1.44
CA TYR A 245 6.18 -15.79 2.50
C TYR A 245 7.64 -15.51 2.76
N ARG A 246 8.50 -16.53 2.70
CA ARG A 246 9.95 -16.33 2.83
C ARG A 246 10.50 -15.37 1.77
N GLN A 247 10.13 -15.55 0.51
CA GLN A 247 10.54 -14.64 -0.58
C GLN A 247 10.03 -13.22 -0.34
N LEU A 248 8.76 -13.08 0.04
CA LEU A 248 8.16 -11.77 0.31
C LEU A 248 8.84 -11.03 1.49
N MET A 249 9.14 -11.74 2.59
CA MET A 249 9.83 -11.15 3.74
C MET A 249 11.27 -10.74 3.41
N GLN A 250 12.00 -11.56 2.63
CA GLN A 250 13.33 -11.20 2.12
C GLN A 250 13.30 -9.91 1.28
N GLU A 251 12.29 -9.76 0.42
CA GLU A 251 12.10 -8.53 -0.36
C GLU A 251 11.80 -7.32 0.52
N PHE A 252 11.05 -7.48 1.61
CA PHE A 252 10.84 -6.39 2.58
C PHE A 252 12.11 -6.01 3.33
N GLU A 253 12.92 -6.98 3.74
CA GLU A 253 14.21 -6.74 4.37
C GLU A 253 15.14 -5.97 3.42
N ARG A 254 15.17 -6.34 2.13
CA ARG A 254 15.94 -5.63 1.09
C ARG A 254 15.48 -4.18 0.96
N ILE A 255 14.18 -3.93 0.88
CA ILE A 255 13.61 -2.57 0.78
C ILE A 255 13.93 -1.74 2.03
N ASP A 256 13.87 -2.34 3.22
CA ASP A 256 14.21 -1.66 4.47
C ASP A 256 15.71 -1.32 4.54
N GLN A 257 16.59 -2.22 4.06
CA GLN A 257 18.02 -1.95 3.96
C GLN A 257 18.33 -0.81 2.99
N GLU A 258 17.68 -0.80 1.82
CA GLU A 258 17.82 0.27 0.82
C GLU A 258 17.43 1.64 1.41
N ARG A 259 16.33 1.70 2.18
CA ARG A 259 15.89 2.93 2.86
C ARG A 259 16.86 3.44 3.92
N MET A 260 17.52 2.52 4.62
CA MET A 260 18.52 2.88 5.63
C MET A 260 19.83 3.32 4.98
N GLY A 261 20.16 2.81 3.78
CA GLY A 261 21.36 3.20 3.02
C GLY A 261 21.27 4.56 2.34
N GLU A 262 20.07 5.07 2.05
CA GLU A 262 19.87 6.43 1.49
C GLU A 262 19.92 7.55 2.55
N LEU A 263 19.96 7.19 3.84
CA LEU A 263 20.05 8.09 4.99
C LEU A 263 21.44 8.00 5.64
N ASP A 264 22.49 8.56 5.00
CA ASP A 264 23.61 9.28 5.66
C ASP A 264 24.75 9.62 4.68
N PRO A 265 25.24 10.89 4.65
CA PRO A 265 26.40 11.18 5.49
C PRO A 265 26.30 12.56 6.17
N VAL A 266 25.57 12.66 7.29
CA VAL A 266 25.89 13.66 8.33
C VAL A 266 25.62 13.01 9.68
N GLY A 267 26.69 12.54 10.31
CA GLY A 267 26.58 11.89 11.61
C GLY A 267 26.02 12.82 12.67
N GLN A 268 24.97 12.40 13.36
CA GLN A 268 24.88 12.49 14.82
C GLN A 268 23.70 11.71 15.41
N THR A 269 24.05 10.94 16.44
CA THR A 269 23.20 10.45 17.54
C THR A 269 22.24 9.30 17.21
N LYS A 270 22.74 8.07 17.43
CA LYS A 270 21.96 6.84 17.52
C LYS A 270 20.75 6.99 18.46
N CYS A 271 19.55 7.17 17.91
CA CYS A 271 18.33 6.68 18.52
C CYS A 271 18.24 5.17 18.26
N LYS A 272 18.49 4.36 19.29
CA LYS A 272 18.27 2.90 19.22
C LYS A 272 16.77 2.63 19.09
N LEU A 273 16.29 2.37 17.88
CA LEU A 273 15.04 1.65 17.68
C LEU A 273 15.19 0.25 18.30
N VAL A 274 14.33 -0.09 19.26
CA VAL A 274 14.24 -1.45 19.81
C VAL A 274 13.48 -2.32 18.80
N ARG A 275 14.23 -3.11 18.02
CA ARG A 275 13.73 -4.31 17.33
C ARG A 275 13.54 -5.41 18.38
N SER A 276 12.30 -5.84 18.59
CA SER A 276 12.02 -7.11 19.28
C SER A 276 12.20 -8.26 18.30
N THR A 277 13.45 -8.59 17.97
CA THR A 277 13.84 -9.85 17.33
C THR A 277 15.14 -10.30 17.99
N SER A 278 15.06 -11.39 18.73
CA SER A 278 16.13 -12.00 19.51
C SER A 278 17.09 -12.77 18.60
N GLU A 279 18.10 -12.10 18.03
CA GLU A 279 19.33 -12.77 17.59
C GLU A 279 20.57 -12.02 18.08
N ASN A 280 21.25 -12.66 19.04
CA ASN A 280 22.66 -12.59 19.40
C ASN A 280 23.47 -11.37 18.92
N THR A 281 23.76 -10.44 19.84
CA THR A 281 24.95 -9.59 19.76
C THR A 281 25.79 -9.77 21.01
N SER A 282 26.51 -10.89 21.07
CA SER A 282 27.72 -11.00 21.88
C SER A 282 28.90 -10.64 20.99
N THR A 283 29.45 -9.42 21.11
CA THR A 283 30.87 -9.21 21.44
C THR A 283 31.36 -7.76 21.32
N TYR A 284 32.19 -7.41 22.33
CA TYR A 284 33.25 -6.40 22.39
C TYR A 284 32.91 -4.89 22.47
N TYR A 285 32.91 -4.40 23.72
CA TYR A 285 33.80 -3.30 24.11
C TYR A 285 34.99 -3.94 24.86
N ASN A 286 36.19 -3.84 24.28
CA ASN A 286 37.48 -3.73 24.96
C ASN A 286 38.54 -3.47 23.87
N ASN A 287 38.83 -2.19 23.63
CA ASN A 287 40.11 -1.70 23.14
C ASN A 287 41.05 -1.70 24.37
N GLU A 288 42.33 -2.06 24.36
CA GLU A 288 43.44 -1.89 23.42
C GLU A 288 44.56 -2.90 23.78
N ILE A 289 45.35 -3.33 22.80
CA ILE A 289 46.84 -3.28 22.75
C ILE A 289 47.36 -4.12 21.56
N ALA A 290 48.32 -3.55 20.86
CA ALA A 290 48.94 -3.94 19.59
C ALA A 290 49.58 -5.35 19.53
N CYS A 291 49.62 -5.98 18.35
CA CYS A 291 50.78 -5.97 17.43
C CYS A 291 50.68 -7.03 16.31
N ASN A 292 51.38 -6.72 15.22
CA ASN A 292 51.71 -7.42 13.97
C ASN A 292 51.65 -8.96 13.94
N SER A 293 51.15 -9.54 12.84
CA SER A 293 51.99 -10.16 11.79
C SER A 293 51.15 -10.95 10.77
N ALA A 294 51.70 -11.00 9.55
CA ALA A 294 51.21 -11.67 8.36
C ALA A 294 50.96 -13.18 8.53
N VAL A 295 50.03 -13.74 7.72
CA VAL A 295 50.32 -14.68 6.63
C VAL A 295 49.01 -15.21 6.00
N ASN A 296 49.00 -15.06 4.68
CA ASN A 296 48.30 -15.74 3.59
C ASN A 296 47.74 -17.17 3.85
N VAL A 297 46.60 -17.51 3.20
CA VAL A 297 46.40 -18.63 2.25
C VAL A 297 44.91 -19.04 2.14
N GLN A 298 44.31 -18.63 1.03
CA GLN A 298 43.48 -19.39 0.09
C GLN A 298 42.92 -20.79 0.45
N SER A 299 41.58 -20.90 0.33
CA SER A 299 40.87 -21.66 -0.73
C SER A 299 39.97 -22.88 -0.37
N LYS A 300 38.87 -22.95 -1.15
CA LYS A 300 38.00 -24.08 -1.56
C LYS A 300 36.96 -24.58 -0.54
N LEU A 301 35.67 -24.31 -0.73
CA LEU A 301 34.71 -24.84 -1.73
C LEU A 301 34.47 -26.35 -1.58
N SER A 302 33.30 -26.74 -1.04
CA SER A 302 32.29 -27.62 -1.68
C SER A 302 31.40 -28.38 -0.67
N SER A 303 30.09 -28.18 -0.83
CA SER A 303 29.06 -29.21 -1.03
C SER A 303 28.66 -30.23 0.06
N SER A 304 27.35 -30.16 0.35
CA SER A 304 26.36 -31.24 0.39
C SER A 304 26.18 -32.16 1.62
N THR A 305 24.98 -31.99 2.20
CA THR A 305 23.98 -33.02 2.58
C THR A 305 24.21 -33.93 3.79
N SER A 306 23.41 -33.66 4.83
CA SER A 306 22.44 -34.56 5.46
C SER A 306 22.92 -35.92 6.00
N ALA A 307 22.96 -36.08 7.33
CA ALA A 307 22.06 -36.98 8.06
C ALA A 307 22.41 -37.06 9.56
N SER A 308 21.34 -37.00 10.34
CA SER A 308 21.11 -37.31 11.74
C SER A 308 22.01 -38.35 12.42
N VAL A 309 22.41 -38.08 13.67
CA VAL A 309 22.48 -39.07 14.75
C VAL A 309 22.19 -38.39 16.09
N VAL A 310 21.44 -39.13 16.91
CA VAL A 310 20.93 -38.85 18.25
C VAL A 310 21.97 -39.10 19.35
N ASP A 311 21.72 -38.48 20.49
CA ASP A 311 22.48 -38.41 21.75
C ASP A 311 22.95 -39.72 22.41
N VAL A 312 24.01 -39.61 23.22
CA VAL A 312 24.10 -39.88 24.69
C VAL A 312 25.58 -40.18 25.04
N CYS A 313 26.35 -39.19 25.55
CA CYS A 313 26.66 -38.83 26.95
C CYS A 313 27.67 -39.73 27.69
N GLU A 314 28.79 -39.14 28.14
CA GLU A 314 29.41 -39.52 29.42
C GLU A 314 30.11 -38.32 30.10
N ASN A 315 30.05 -38.33 31.43
CA ASN A 315 30.02 -37.22 32.39
C ASN A 315 31.38 -36.57 32.72
N GLY A 316 31.31 -35.29 33.14
CA GLY A 316 31.77 -34.94 34.50
C GLY A 316 32.59 -33.67 34.69
N GLN A 317 31.89 -32.62 35.13
CA GLN A 317 32.21 -31.69 36.26
C GLN A 317 32.38 -30.19 35.95
N ASN A 318 31.30 -29.47 36.27
CA ASN A 318 31.19 -28.18 36.97
C ASN A 318 31.77 -26.90 36.34
N ASN A 319 30.88 -26.04 35.81
CA ASN A 319 30.81 -24.61 36.20
C ASN A 319 29.60 -23.87 35.58
N ILE A 320 28.67 -23.45 36.46
CA ILE A 320 27.87 -22.20 36.44
C ILE A 320 27.44 -21.69 35.04
N GLU A 321 26.30 -22.14 34.53
CA GLU A 321 25.56 -21.41 33.49
C GLU A 321 24.46 -20.56 34.14
N THR A 322 24.74 -19.25 34.17
CA THR A 322 23.88 -18.17 34.62
C THR A 322 22.49 -18.25 33.99
N MET A 323 21.45 -18.49 34.80
CA MET A 323 20.07 -18.24 34.40
C MET A 323 19.95 -16.79 33.91
N LYS A 324 19.69 -16.59 32.61
CA LYS A 324 19.45 -15.26 32.02
C LYS A 324 18.22 -14.64 32.70
N LEU A 325 18.44 -13.63 33.54
CA LEU A 325 17.37 -12.76 34.03
C LEU A 325 16.82 -11.92 32.87
N ASN A 326 15.62 -12.25 32.38
CA ASN A 326 14.86 -11.46 31.42
C ASN A 326 14.24 -10.23 32.09
N ARG A 327 15.05 -9.24 32.46
CA ARG A 327 14.58 -7.99 33.08
C ARG A 327 14.18 -6.94 32.03
N CYS A 328 13.19 -6.11 32.34
CA CYS A 328 12.83 -4.96 31.50
C CYS A 328 13.99 -3.96 31.41
N THR A 329 14.42 -3.62 30.18
CA THR A 329 15.56 -2.71 29.97
C THR A 329 15.24 -1.26 30.34
N PHE A 330 13.95 -0.89 30.39
CA PHE A 330 13.49 0.47 30.68
C PHE A 330 13.25 0.68 32.18
N CYS A 331 12.20 0.05 32.74
CA CYS A 331 11.82 0.27 34.14
C CYS A 331 12.63 -0.58 35.14
N LYS A 332 13.45 -1.51 34.65
CA LYS A 332 14.31 -2.40 35.46
C LYS A 332 13.55 -3.24 36.48
N GLU A 333 12.26 -3.50 36.24
CA GLU A 333 11.47 -4.39 37.09
C GLU A 333 12.10 -5.80 37.08
N GLU A 334 12.49 -6.25 38.28
CA GLU A 334 13.04 -7.58 38.50
C GLU A 334 11.88 -8.56 38.63
N SER A 335 11.53 -9.19 37.51
CA SER A 335 10.68 -10.38 37.48
C SER A 335 11.29 -11.33 36.46
N ASN A 336 11.19 -12.63 36.72
CA ASN A 336 11.64 -13.66 35.78
C ASN A 336 10.64 -13.75 34.61
N PHE A 337 10.58 -12.72 33.77
CA PHE A 337 9.67 -12.68 32.63
C PHE A 337 10.03 -13.78 31.61
N SER A 338 9.02 -14.46 31.05
CA SER A 338 9.21 -15.12 29.75
C SER A 338 9.40 -14.07 28.64
N GLU A 339 9.86 -14.46 27.46
CA GLU A 339 10.01 -13.54 26.32
C GLU A 339 8.66 -12.91 25.90
N GLU A 340 7.58 -13.68 25.97
CA GLU A 340 6.21 -13.23 25.71
C GLU A 340 5.72 -12.26 26.80
N GLU A 341 5.98 -12.56 28.07
CA GLU A 341 5.61 -11.70 29.19
C GLU A 341 6.34 -10.35 29.15
N LEU A 342 7.60 -10.34 28.70
CA LEU A 342 8.37 -9.12 28.53
C LEU A 342 7.81 -8.22 27.40
N ASN A 343 7.35 -8.83 26.30
CA ASN A 343 6.68 -8.10 25.22
C ASN A 343 5.34 -7.51 25.68
N ILE A 344 4.56 -8.27 26.46
CA ILE A 344 3.33 -7.76 27.07
C ILE A 344 3.65 -6.61 28.04
N HIS A 345 4.74 -6.71 28.81
CA HIS A 345 5.20 -5.65 29.69
C HIS A 345 5.50 -4.36 28.91
N TYR A 346 6.31 -4.37 27.85
CA TYR A 346 6.56 -3.17 27.04
C TYR A 346 5.26 -2.55 26.50
N TRP A 347 4.38 -3.39 25.99
CA TRP A 347 3.14 -2.99 25.32
C TRP A 347 2.06 -2.45 26.25
N LYS A 348 1.95 -2.99 27.48
CA LYS A 348 0.82 -2.73 28.39
C LYS A 348 1.20 -2.13 29.74
N TYR A 349 2.34 -2.54 30.32
CA TYR A 349 2.63 -2.28 31.73
C TYR A 349 3.81 -1.35 31.99
N CYS A 350 4.81 -1.30 31.10
CA CYS A 350 6.05 -0.54 31.31
C CYS A 350 5.76 0.95 31.52
N PRO A 351 6.09 1.54 32.68
CA PRO A 351 5.71 2.92 32.99
C PRO A 351 6.48 3.96 32.16
N LEU A 352 7.68 3.65 31.67
CA LEU A 352 8.47 4.58 30.84
C LEU A 352 8.06 4.62 29.37
N LEU A 353 7.16 3.70 28.98
CA LEU A 353 6.69 3.57 27.61
C LEU A 353 5.22 3.95 27.52
N MET A 354 4.82 4.54 26.40
CA MET A 354 3.43 4.84 26.08
C MET A 354 3.13 4.48 24.63
N ARG A 355 1.84 4.37 24.28
CA ARG A 355 1.46 4.27 22.87
C ARG A 355 1.13 5.66 22.34
N CYS A 356 1.69 6.01 21.18
CA CYS A 356 1.26 7.19 20.46
C CYS A 356 -0.21 7.04 20.05
N GLU A 357 -1.04 8.05 20.31
CA GLU A 357 -2.48 8.01 20.01
C GLU A 357 -2.79 7.96 18.52
N HIS A 358 -1.85 8.37 17.66
CA HIS A 358 -2.05 8.45 16.21
C HIS A 358 -1.46 7.25 15.47
N CYS A 359 -0.19 6.90 15.70
CA CYS A 359 0.46 5.78 15.00
C CYS A 359 0.41 4.45 15.77
N SER A 360 -0.02 4.47 17.05
CA SER A 360 -0.08 3.30 17.95
C SER A 360 1.27 2.63 18.27
N GLU A 361 2.40 3.27 17.93
CA GLU A 361 3.74 2.79 18.28
C GLU A 361 4.01 2.92 19.78
N VAL A 362 4.70 1.93 20.36
CA VAL A 362 5.18 1.98 21.74
C VAL A 362 6.49 2.77 21.77
N ILE A 363 6.47 3.93 22.41
CA ILE A 363 7.57 4.88 22.45
C ILE A 363 7.92 5.25 23.89
N GLU A 364 9.15 5.70 24.12
CA GLU A 364 9.52 6.31 25.39
C GLU A 364 8.76 7.63 25.58
N ILE A 365 8.21 7.84 26.79
CA ILE A 365 7.44 9.05 27.11
C ILE A 365 8.31 10.31 26.88
N ILE A 366 9.60 10.24 27.23
CA ILE A 366 10.58 11.33 27.04
C ILE A 366 10.73 11.69 25.55
N GLY A 367 10.60 10.70 24.66
CA GLY A 367 10.73 10.85 23.22
C GLY A 367 9.46 11.33 22.50
N LEU A 368 8.32 11.51 23.18
CA LEU A 368 7.03 11.78 22.53
C LEU A 368 7.06 12.99 21.58
N ARG A 369 7.71 14.09 21.96
CA ARG A 369 7.80 15.30 21.12
C ARG A 369 8.58 15.03 19.84
N HIS A 370 9.72 14.35 19.97
CA HIS A 370 10.56 13.99 18.84
C HIS A 370 9.81 13.08 17.88
N HIS A 371 9.13 12.06 18.44
CA HIS A 371 8.29 11.16 17.67
C HIS A 371 7.22 11.91 16.88
N LEU A 372 6.40 12.76 17.54
CA LEU A 372 5.32 13.48 16.87
C LEU A 372 5.80 14.43 15.75
N LEU A 373 7.01 15.00 15.87
CA LEU A 373 7.54 15.95 14.88
C LEU A 373 8.36 15.30 13.75
N LYS A 374 9.00 14.15 13.99
CA LYS A 374 9.95 13.55 13.04
C LYS A 374 9.61 12.13 12.60
N ASP A 375 9.15 11.30 13.53
CA ASP A 375 9.03 9.84 13.32
C ASP A 375 7.59 9.36 13.14
N CYS A 376 6.60 10.16 13.54
CA CYS A 376 5.18 9.78 13.51
C CYS A 376 4.65 9.74 12.07
N ASP A 377 3.81 8.75 11.77
CA ASP A 377 3.08 8.62 10.50
C ASP A 377 2.20 9.85 10.19
N PHE A 378 1.90 10.66 11.21
CA PHE A 378 1.07 11.87 11.12
C PHE A 378 1.84 13.16 11.43
N LYS A 379 3.18 13.15 11.33
CA LYS A 379 4.01 14.32 11.67
C LYS A 379 3.63 15.61 10.94
N ASP A 380 3.12 15.50 9.72
CA ASP A 380 2.69 16.66 8.91
C ASP A 380 1.49 17.40 9.52
N LYS A 381 0.79 16.78 10.48
CA LYS A 381 -0.29 17.42 11.25
C LYS A 381 0.22 18.19 12.46
N TYR A 382 1.47 17.99 12.87
CA TYR A 382 2.01 18.57 14.10
C TYR A 382 2.99 19.70 13.83
N LYS A 383 2.96 20.71 14.69
CA LYS A 383 3.95 21.78 14.74
C LYS A 383 4.25 22.15 16.18
N THR A 384 5.48 22.57 16.43
CA THR A 384 5.86 23.16 17.72
C THR A 384 5.28 24.57 17.85
N CYS A 385 4.65 24.87 18.98
CA CYS A 385 4.22 26.22 19.32
C CYS A 385 5.43 27.10 19.69
N ASP A 386 5.54 28.28 19.09
CA ASP A 386 6.69 29.19 19.30
C ASP A 386 6.72 29.87 20.68
N LEU A 387 5.61 29.80 21.45
CA LEU A 387 5.52 30.40 22.78
C LEU A 387 5.85 29.38 23.88
N CYS A 388 5.12 28.26 23.92
CA CYS A 388 5.21 27.29 25.00
C CYS A 388 6.03 26.04 24.65
N PHE A 389 6.47 25.90 23.40
CA PHE A 389 7.19 24.75 22.84
C PHE A 389 6.44 23.41 22.87
N GLU A 390 5.11 23.45 22.98
CA GLU A 390 4.27 22.26 22.91
C GLU A 390 4.06 21.82 21.47
N VAL A 391 3.98 20.51 21.27
CA VAL A 391 3.67 19.93 19.97
C VAL A 391 2.16 19.87 19.85
N VAL A 392 1.61 20.65 18.92
CA VAL A 392 0.18 20.83 18.72
C VAL A 392 -0.20 20.54 17.28
N GLU A 393 -1.42 20.10 17.04
CA GLU A 393 -1.91 19.95 15.67
C GLU A 393 -2.06 21.32 15.01
N ILE A 394 -1.67 21.41 13.74
CA ILE A 394 -1.67 22.66 12.96
C ILE A 394 -3.06 23.30 12.96
N GLU A 395 -4.11 22.49 12.85
CA GLU A 395 -5.51 22.93 12.85
C GLU A 395 -5.92 23.63 14.16
N PHE A 396 -5.30 23.27 15.29
CA PHE A 396 -5.63 23.82 16.61
C PHE A 396 -4.62 24.84 17.12
N LEU A 397 -3.58 25.19 16.34
CA LEU A 397 -2.51 26.09 16.78
C LEU A 397 -3.03 27.49 17.15
N GLU A 398 -3.93 28.07 16.35
CA GLU A 398 -4.50 29.39 16.62
C GLU A 398 -5.29 29.41 17.93
N HIS A 399 -6.12 28.38 18.15
CA HIS A 399 -6.88 28.22 19.38
C HIS A 399 -5.98 27.94 20.59
N HIS A 400 -4.87 27.22 20.40
CA HIS A 400 -3.91 26.93 21.45
C HIS A 400 -3.23 28.19 21.98
N VAL A 401 -2.74 29.07 21.10
CA VAL A 401 -2.03 30.32 21.47
C VAL A 401 -2.92 31.27 22.28
N LEU A 402 -4.23 31.23 22.06
CA LEU A 402 -5.21 32.05 22.79
C LEU A 402 -5.55 31.49 24.19
N ARG A 403 -5.19 30.24 24.51
CA ARG A 403 -5.49 29.66 25.83
C ARG A 403 -4.60 30.25 26.92
N PRO A 404 -5.11 30.47 28.15
CA PRO A 404 -4.31 30.96 29.28
C PRO A 404 -3.13 30.06 29.68
N THR A 405 -3.14 28.81 29.21
CA THR A 405 -2.13 27.78 29.45
C THR A 405 -0.91 27.93 28.54
N CYS A 406 -1.02 28.61 27.39
CA CYS A 406 0.11 28.87 26.49
C CYS A 406 0.91 30.10 26.96
N LYS A 407 1.96 29.87 27.77
CA LYS A 407 2.85 30.93 28.27
C LYS A 407 4.24 30.82 27.65
N LYS A 408 4.89 31.96 27.42
CA LYS A 408 6.26 32.02 26.89
C LYS A 408 7.23 31.35 27.85
N ARG A 409 7.93 30.30 27.41
CA ARG A 409 8.98 29.61 28.18
C ARG A 409 10.37 30.02 27.70
N ASN A 410 11.33 30.15 28.62
CA ASN A 410 12.74 30.49 28.31
C ASN A 410 13.66 29.25 28.28
N THR A 411 13.09 28.05 28.37
CA THR A 411 13.82 26.79 28.58
C THR A 411 13.89 25.93 27.32
N THR A 412 14.94 25.11 27.21
CA THR A 412 15.18 24.22 26.07
C THR A 412 14.14 23.10 25.99
N ILE A 413 13.74 22.74 24.76
CA ILE A 413 12.65 21.78 24.42
C ILE A 413 12.81 20.41 25.11
N SER A 414 14.02 19.99 25.46
CA SER A 414 14.36 18.67 26.03
C SER A 414 14.02 18.48 27.51
N ASN A 415 13.73 19.54 28.27
CA ASN A 415 13.62 19.48 29.73
C ASN A 415 12.21 19.45 30.28
N VAL A 416 11.19 19.37 29.42
CA VAL A 416 9.79 19.52 29.83
C VAL A 416 9.00 18.26 29.50
N CYS A 417 8.27 17.76 30.49
CA CYS A 417 7.37 16.61 30.33
C CYS A 417 6.37 16.86 29.20
N PRO A 418 6.20 15.93 28.25
CA PRO A 418 5.20 16.11 27.21
C PRO A 418 3.77 15.79 27.68
N LEU A 419 3.58 15.28 28.90
CA LEU A 419 2.29 14.89 29.46
C LEU A 419 1.71 15.94 30.42
N CYS A 420 2.52 16.44 31.36
CA CYS A 420 2.08 17.45 32.35
C CYS A 420 2.74 18.82 32.17
N PHE A 421 3.72 18.94 31.26
CA PHE A 421 4.42 20.19 30.97
C PHE A 421 5.23 20.79 32.13
N GLU A 422 5.56 19.98 33.14
CA GLU A 422 6.53 20.32 34.20
C GLU A 422 7.97 20.23 33.69
N GLU A 423 8.84 21.07 34.25
CA GLU A 423 10.27 21.07 33.96
C GLU A 423 11.02 20.06 34.86
N ILE A 424 11.70 19.10 34.25
CA ILE A 424 12.30 17.93 34.90
C ILE A 424 13.85 17.99 34.88
N GLY A 425 14.42 18.80 33.97
CA GLY A 425 15.87 18.89 33.75
C GLY A 425 16.42 17.80 32.81
N ASN A 426 17.73 17.84 32.55
CA ASN A 426 18.38 17.02 31.52
C ASN A 426 18.76 15.58 31.98
N ASP A 427 18.69 15.28 33.28
CA ASP A 427 19.18 14.01 33.81
C ASP A 427 18.12 12.90 33.74
N GLN A 428 18.51 11.72 33.24
CA GLN A 428 17.65 10.52 33.20
C GLN A 428 17.11 10.13 34.58
N GLN A 429 17.85 10.43 35.65
CA GLN A 429 17.41 10.16 37.02
C GLN A 429 16.20 11.03 37.42
N ASN A 430 16.13 12.28 36.95
CA ASN A 430 15.02 13.17 37.25
C ASN A 430 13.76 12.72 36.48
N TRP A 431 13.92 12.30 35.23
CA TRP A 431 12.84 11.69 34.46
C TRP A 431 12.30 10.41 35.07
N ASN A 432 13.18 9.53 35.55
CA ASN A 432 12.75 8.32 36.26
C ASN A 432 12.01 8.66 37.56
N LYS A 433 12.48 9.64 38.33
CA LYS A 433 11.78 10.12 39.54
C LYS A 433 10.41 10.71 39.20
N HIS A 434 10.29 11.47 38.12
CA HIS A 434 9.02 12.08 37.70
C HIS A 434 8.02 11.07 37.13
N LEU A 435 8.48 10.05 36.38
CA LEU A 435 7.59 9.09 35.72
C LEU A 435 7.24 7.89 36.62
N ILE A 436 8.16 7.46 37.50
CA ILE A 436 8.00 6.25 38.33
C ILE A 436 7.95 6.56 39.84
N GLY A 437 8.42 7.73 40.27
CA GLY A 437 8.55 8.04 41.69
C GLY A 437 7.22 8.25 42.44
N PRO A 438 7.29 8.48 43.77
CA PRO A 438 6.12 8.60 44.64
C PRO A 438 5.22 9.80 44.27
N SER A 439 5.79 10.85 43.67
CA SER A 439 5.07 11.98 43.08
C SER A 439 5.08 11.88 41.55
N ALA A 440 4.53 10.79 41.01
CA ALA A 440 4.51 10.55 39.58
C ALA A 440 3.67 11.60 38.81
N CYS A 441 4.02 11.82 37.55
CA CYS A 441 3.32 12.70 36.61
C CYS A 441 1.78 12.58 36.73
N GLU A 442 1.10 13.71 36.91
CA GLU A 442 -0.35 13.73 37.11
C GLU A 442 -1.11 13.08 35.94
N ASN A 443 -0.68 13.39 34.72
CA ASN A 443 -1.24 12.90 33.44
C ASN A 443 -0.55 11.63 32.91
N HIS A 444 0.05 10.81 33.79
CA HIS A 444 0.74 9.61 33.36
C HIS A 444 -0.25 8.59 32.72
N PRO A 445 -0.07 8.17 31.45
CA PRO A 445 -1.04 7.31 30.75
C PRO A 445 -1.18 5.91 31.38
N ARG A 446 -0.18 5.50 32.17
CA ARG A 446 -0.14 4.20 32.87
C ARG A 446 -0.14 4.35 34.40
N LYS A 447 -0.71 5.43 34.94
CA LYS A 447 -0.72 5.75 36.38
C LYS A 447 -1.17 4.57 37.27
N ASN A 448 -2.19 3.82 36.82
CA ASN A 448 -2.74 2.67 37.54
C ASN A 448 -1.78 1.46 37.65
N TYR A 449 -0.69 1.44 36.88
CA TYR A 449 0.29 0.37 36.85
C TYR A 449 1.59 0.75 37.58
N LEU A 450 1.66 1.95 38.15
CA LEU A 450 2.78 2.36 38.98
C LEU A 450 2.67 1.61 40.31
N LYS A 451 3.70 0.83 40.65
CA LYS A 451 3.81 0.23 41.98
C LYS A 451 4.11 1.37 42.95
N HIS A 452 3.13 1.71 43.80
CA HIS A 452 3.38 2.54 44.97
C HIS A 452 4.28 1.71 45.90
N HIS A 453 5.57 2.04 45.95
CA HIS A 453 6.48 1.53 46.97
C HIS A 453 6.34 2.33 48.26
#